data_AF-A0A355UNY9-F1
#
_entry.id   AF-A0A355UNY9-F1
#
_cell.length_a   1.000
_cell.length_b   1.000
_cell.length_c   1.000
_cell.angle_alpha   90.00
_cell.angle_beta   90.00
_cell.angle_gamma   90.00
#
_symmetry.space_group_name_H-M   'P 1'
#
loop_
_entity.id
_entity.type
_entity.pdbx_description
1 polymer ?
#
loop_
_entity_poly.entity_id
_entity_poly.type
_entity_poly.pdbx_seq_one_letter_code
_entity_poly.pdbx_strand_id
1 'polypeptide(L)' 'MDLRKDVASTGIMPMPKPSEQVFGGHAVLAVGYDDAKKVLIVRNSWGSGWGDKGYFYMPYDNMKYNHDF' A
#
# COMPACT_ATOMS: atom_id res chain seq x y z
N MET A 1 -14.19 -6.44 -3.97
CA MET A 1 -12.87 -6.83 -3.43
C MET A 1 -12.57 -5.84 -2.34
N ASP A 2 -12.39 -6.32 -1.12
CA ASP A 2 -12.08 -5.47 0.03
C ASP A 2 -10.56 -5.30 0.05
N LEU A 3 -10.07 -4.15 -0.45
CA LEU A 3 -8.64 -3.86 -0.58
C LEU A 3 -7.87 -4.12 0.73
N ARG A 4 -8.52 -3.95 1.89
CA ARG A 4 -7.91 -4.18 3.20
C ARG A 4 -7.51 -5.63 3.43
N LYS A 5 -8.28 -6.60 2.92
CA LYS A 5 -8.02 -8.02 3.12
C LYS A 5 -6.95 -8.54 2.16
N ASP A 6 -6.95 -8.04 0.94
CA ASP A 6 -6.00 -8.47 -0.09
C ASP A 6 -4.58 -7.98 0.21
N VAL A 7 -4.44 -6.71 0.66
CA VAL A 7 -3.14 -6.19 1.09
C VAL A 7 -2.69 -6.83 2.40
N ALA A 8 -3.61 -7.08 3.35
CA ALA A 8 -3.27 -7.81 4.58
C ALA A 8 -2.68 -9.19 4.30
N SER A 9 -3.14 -9.85 3.24
CA SER A 9 -2.72 -11.19 2.85
C SER A 9 -1.45 -11.21 1.99
N THR A 10 -1.28 -10.22 1.11
CA THR A 10 -0.24 -10.26 0.06
C THR A 10 0.86 -9.23 0.26
N GLY A 11 0.59 -8.18 1.04
CA GLY A 11 1.43 -6.99 1.12
C GLY A 11 1.46 -6.16 -0.15
N ILE A 12 0.76 -6.52 -1.23
CA ILE A 12 0.81 -5.78 -2.50
C ILE A 12 -0.36 -4.81 -2.56
N MET A 13 -0.07 -3.51 -2.72
CA MET A 13 -1.11 -2.50 -2.91
C MET A 13 -1.66 -2.57 -4.35
N PRO A 14 -2.97 -2.83 -4.55
CA PRO A 14 -3.58 -2.79 -5.87
C PRO A 14 -3.65 -1.36 -6.39
N MET A 15 -3.77 -1.22 -7.71
CA MET A 15 -4.21 0.06 -8.28
C MET A 15 -5.67 0.31 -7.93
N PRO A 16 -6.06 1.56 -7.61
CA PRO A 16 -7.45 1.91 -7.35
C PRO A 16 -8.31 1.66 -8.60
N LYS A 17 -9.57 1.26 -8.41
CA LYS A 17 -10.51 1.12 -9.53
C LYS A 17 -11.10 2.49 -9.89
N PRO A 18 -11.46 2.75 -11.17
CA PRO A 18 -12.00 4.04 -11.57
C PRO A 18 -13.24 4.50 -10.81
N SER A 19 -14.05 3.57 -10.30
CA SER A 19 -15.27 3.84 -9.53
C SER A 19 -15.05 3.77 -8.02
N GLU A 20 -13.81 3.63 -7.56
CA GLU A 20 -13.49 3.52 -6.15
C GLU A 20 -13.52 4.90 -5.49
N GLN A 21 -14.20 4.99 -4.35
CA GLN A 21 -14.28 6.23 -3.58
C GLN A 21 -13.23 6.21 -2.47
N VAL A 22 -12.48 7.32 -2.36
CA VAL A 22 -11.56 7.54 -1.26
C VAL A 22 -12.37 7.81 0.01
N PHE A 23 -12.17 6.99 1.04
CA PHE A 23 -12.80 7.18 2.35
C PHE A 23 -11.72 7.33 3.42
N GLY A 24 -11.41 8.59 3.76
CA GLY A 24 -10.37 8.94 4.74
C GLY A 24 -8.97 9.04 4.13
N GLY A 25 -7.96 9.00 5.00
CA GLY A 25 -6.54 8.97 4.65
C GLY A 25 -5.73 8.35 5.79
N HIS A 26 -4.54 7.83 5.48
CA HIS A 26 -3.67 7.14 6.42
C HIS A 26 -2.20 7.50 6.18
N ALA A 27 -1.49 7.92 7.23
CA ALA A 27 -0.08 8.24 7.13
C ALA A 27 0.78 6.99 7.36
N VAL A 28 1.77 6.80 6.50
CA VAL A 28 2.66 5.63 6.48
C VAL A 28 4.10 6.04 6.20
N LEU A 29 5.07 5.15 6.48
CA LEU A 29 6.49 5.47 6.30
C LEU A 29 7.09 4.69 5.13
N ALA A 30 7.50 5.40 4.08
CA ALA A 30 8.38 4.84 3.05
C ALA A 30 9.77 4.59 3.65
N VAL A 31 10.25 3.35 3.58
CA VAL A 31 11.54 2.93 4.16
C VAL A 31 12.54 2.47 3.09
N GLY A 32 12.12 2.36 1.83
CA GLY A 32 12.97 1.95 0.72
C GLY A 32 12.20 1.85 -0.58
N TYR A 33 12.89 1.37 -1.62
CA TYR A 33 12.34 1.19 -2.96
C TYR A 33 13.02 0.01 -3.66
N ASP A 34 12.33 -0.57 -4.65
CA ASP A 34 12.85 -1.61 -5.54
C ASP A 34 12.49 -1.23 -6.98
N ASP A 35 13.47 -0.72 -7.73
CA ASP A 35 13.27 -0.24 -9.10
C ASP A 35 13.01 -1.36 -10.11
N ALA A 36 13.54 -2.57 -9.84
CA ALA A 36 13.27 -3.72 -10.71
C ALA A 36 11.79 -4.12 -10.64
N LYS A 37 11.19 -4.00 -9.45
CA LYS A 37 9.75 -4.23 -9.22
C LYS A 37 8.89 -2.97 -9.37
N LYS A 38 9.50 -1.78 -9.45
CA LYS A 38 8.85 -0.46 -9.49
C LYS A 38 7.91 -0.20 -8.31
N VAL A 39 8.38 -0.49 -7.09
CA VAL A 39 7.60 -0.31 -5.86
C VAL A 39 8.37 0.46 -4.78
N LEU A 40 7.65 1.21 -3.96
CA LEU A 40 8.09 1.66 -2.65
C LEU A 40 7.86 0.56 -1.62
N ILE A 41 8.78 0.41 -0.68
CA ILE A 41 8.63 -0.45 0.50
C ILE A 41 8.13 0.44 1.64
N VAL A 42 6.96 0.12 2.17
CA VAL A 42 6.26 0.98 3.11
C VAL A 42 6.00 0.23 4.41
N ARG A 43 6.41 0.82 5.54
CA ARG A 43 6.11 0.31 6.88
C ARG A 43 4.74 0.81 7.32
N ASN A 44 3.85 -0.12 7.66
CA ASN A 44 2.54 0.19 8.22
C ASN A 44 2.59 0.22 9.77
N SER A 45 1.52 0.68 10.39
CA SER A 45 1.35 0.83 11.84
C SER A 45 0.30 -0.14 12.44
N TRP A 46 -0.13 -1.16 11.68
CA TRP A 46 -1.15 -2.13 12.10
C TRP A 46 -0.60 -3.44 12.70
N GLY A 47 0.66 -3.42 13.14
CA GLY A 47 1.33 -4.57 13.75
C GLY A 47 1.99 -5.51 12.74
N SER A 48 2.84 -6.41 13.25
CA SER A 48 3.64 -7.32 12.42
C SER A 48 2.84 -8.49 11.81
N GLY A 49 1.61 -8.74 12.28
CA GLY A 49 0.73 -9.78 11.74
C GLY A 49 -0.03 -9.37 10.48
N TRP A 50 0.14 -8.14 9.99
CA TRP A 50 -0.56 -7.61 8.82
C TRP A 50 0.41 -7.42 7.64
N GLY A 51 -0.04 -7.73 6.42
CA GLY A 51 0.76 -7.58 5.21
C GLY A 51 1.98 -8.51 5.25
N ASP A 52 3.10 -8.04 4.71
CA ASP A 52 4.39 -8.73 4.83
C ASP A 52 5.11 -8.26 6.09
N LYS A 53 4.86 -8.93 7.22
CA LYS A 53 5.49 -8.63 8.52
C LYS A 53 5.33 -7.16 8.97
N GLY A 54 4.19 -6.54 8.66
CA GLY A 54 3.90 -5.14 8.94
C GLY A 54 4.23 -4.18 7.79
N TYR A 55 4.65 -4.69 6.64
CA TYR A 55 4.99 -3.90 5.46
C TYR A 55 4.02 -4.15 4.31
N PHE A 56 3.98 -3.19 3.39
CA PHE A 56 3.36 -3.36 2.09
C PHE A 56 4.20 -2.69 1.00
N TYR A 57 3.92 -3.06 -0.24
CA TYR A 57 4.62 -2.64 -1.43
C TYR A 57 3.69 -1.80 -2.28
N MET A 58 4.05 -0.53 -2.47
CA MET A 58 3.26 0.45 -3.21
C MET A 58 3.87 0.65 -4.60
N PRO A 59 3.20 0.23 -5.69
CA PRO A 59 3.65 0.54 -7.05
C PRO A 59 3.88 2.03 -7.26
N TYR A 60 4.90 2.42 -8.01
CA TYR A 60 5.16 3.83 -8.30
C TYR A 60 3.98 4.54 -8.96
N ASP A 61 3.22 3.80 -9.78
CA ASP A 61 2.03 4.32 -10.45
C ASP A 61 0.93 4.73 -9.46
N ASN A 62 0.89 4.12 -8.27
CA ASN A 62 -0.04 4.50 -7.21
C ASN A 62 0.27 5.87 -6.59
N MET A 63 1.49 6.40 -6.71
CA MET A 63 1.84 7.73 -6.16
C MET A 63 1.01 8.87 -6.80
N LYS A 64 0.46 8.67 -8.00
CA LYS A 64 -0.39 9.66 -8.67
C LYS A 64 -1.81 9.71 -8.10
N TYR A 65 -2.23 8.66 -7.41
CA TYR A 65 -3.61 8.46 -6.95
C TYR A 65 -3.73 8.40 -5.44
N ASN A 66 -2.60 8.24 -4.73
CA ASN A 66 -2.59 8.16 -3.28
C ASN A 66 -2.63 9.55 -2.63
N HIS A 67 -3.52 9.65 -1.64
CA HIS A 67 -3.62 10.79 -0.73
C HIS A 67 -3.02 10.45 0.66
N ASP A 68 -2.40 9.27 0.78
CA ASP A 68 -1.77 8.74 1.99
C ASP A 68 -0.30 9.22 2.05
N PHE A 69 -0.11 10.39 2.65
CA PHE A 69 1.19 10.88 3.12
C PHE A 69 1.09 11.15 4.63
#